data_AF-D9R645-F1
#
_entry.id   AF-D9R645-F1
#
_cell.length_a   1.000
_cell.length_b   1.000
_cell.length_c   1.000
_cell.angle_alpha   90.00
_cell.angle_beta   90.00
_cell.angle_gamma   90.00
#
_symmetry.space_group_name_H-M   'P 1'
#
loop_
_entity.id
_entity.type
_entity.pdbx_description
1 polymer ?
#
loop_
_entity_poly.entity_id
_entity_poly.type
_entity_poly.pdbx_seq_one_letter_code
_entity_poly.pdbx_strand_id
1 'polypeptide(L)'
;MKIYVNEQYEIIALDVEPENYSHLFEVERTRIEMFGDLCDSCIQGYKYEPQYEMLFNMDGTNARNEKTGELLYKLDESGHKNFIGYACYPFIDYKMLTLIQKQYEESSKQLLVLSARMAYLSMMAGIEMEAGHE
;
A
#
# COMPACT_ATOMS: atom_id res chain seq x y z
N MET A 1 12.36 0.33 2.97
CA MET A 1 11.07 -0.25 3.39
C MET A 1 10.84 -1.52 2.59
N LYS A 2 10.19 -2.51 3.18
CA LYS A 2 9.76 -3.73 2.49
C LYS A 2 8.27 -3.64 2.14
N ILE A 3 7.92 -3.94 0.90
CA ILE A 3 6.53 -4.01 0.44
C ILE A 3 6.23 -5.47 0.10
N TYR A 4 5.28 -6.06 0.81
CA TYR A 4 4.78 -7.41 0.55
C TYR A 4 3.48 -7.31 -0.24
N VAL A 5 3.41 -8.04 -1.35
CA VAL A 5 2.22 -8.06 -2.22
C VAL A 5 1.73 -9.48 -2.52
N ASN A 6 0.46 -9.60 -2.88
CA ASN A 6 -0.11 -10.85 -3.42
C ASN A 6 0.22 -11.03 -4.92
N GLU A 7 -0.31 -12.10 -5.53
CA GLU A 7 -0.10 -12.40 -6.96
C GLU A 7 -0.62 -11.31 -7.90
N GLN A 8 -1.60 -10.52 -7.45
CA GLN A 8 -2.18 -9.39 -8.19
C GLN A 8 -1.46 -8.06 -7.92
N TYR A 9 -0.30 -8.11 -7.26
CA TYR A 9 0.51 -6.97 -6.83
C TYR A 9 -0.20 -6.01 -5.87
N GLU A 10 -1.25 -6.47 -5.17
CA GLU A 10 -1.93 -5.69 -4.13
C GLU A 10 -1.11 -5.73 -2.86
N ILE A 11 -0.90 -4.56 -2.24
CA ILE A 11 -0.12 -4.45 -1.01
C ILE A 11 -0.88 -5.12 0.12
N ILE A 12 -0.21 -6.03 0.83
CA ILE A 12 -0.81 -6.73 1.98
C ILE A 12 -0.15 -6.34 3.30
N ALA A 13 1.14 -6.01 3.28
CA ALA A 13 1.86 -5.53 4.45
C ALA A 13 3.07 -4.68 4.06
N LEU A 14 3.50 -3.83 5.00
CA LEU A 14 4.75 -3.09 4.92
C LEU A 14 5.64 -3.48 6.10
N ASP A 15 6.92 -3.72 5.85
CA ASP A 15 7.99 -4.04 6.81
C ASP A 15 7.78 -5.31 7.68
N VAL A 16 6.55 -5.69 8.00
CA VAL A 16 6.13 -6.91 8.68
C VAL A 16 5.79 -7.98 7.65
N GLU A 17 6.47 -9.13 7.73
CA GLU A 17 6.26 -10.25 6.82
C GLU A 17 4.92 -10.94 7.09
N PRO A 18 3.99 -10.99 6.12
CA PRO A 18 2.75 -11.74 6.23
C PRO A 18 2.95 -13.20 5.79
N GLU A 19 2.07 -14.12 6.19
CA GLU A 19 2.21 -15.54 5.81
C GLU A 19 1.94 -15.81 4.31
N ASN A 20 1.19 -14.94 3.64
CA ASN A 20 0.59 -15.21 2.33
C ASN A 20 1.00 -14.21 1.23
N TYR A 21 2.24 -13.70 1.25
CA TYR A 21 2.76 -12.89 0.15
C TYR A 21 3.26 -13.73 -1.03
N SER A 22 3.24 -13.13 -2.21
CA SER A 22 3.76 -13.71 -3.45
C SER A 22 5.05 -13.02 -3.89
N HIS A 23 5.16 -11.71 -3.69
CA HIS A 23 6.34 -10.93 -4.06
C HIS A 23 6.75 -9.97 -2.95
N LEU A 24 8.06 -9.75 -2.84
CA LEU A 24 8.69 -8.81 -1.92
C LEU A 24 9.46 -7.76 -2.74
N PHE A 25 9.24 -6.49 -2.42
CA PHE A 25 10.02 -5.38 -2.95
C PHE A 25 10.74 -4.64 -1.84
N GLU A 26 12.06 -4.53 -1.96
CA GLU A 26 12.86 -3.66 -1.11
C GLU A 26 13.01 -2.31 -1.81
N VAL A 27 12.45 -1.26 -1.19
CA VAL A 27 12.46 0.10 -1.72
C VAL A 27 13.26 1.03 -0.82
N GLU A 28 14.03 1.94 -1.42
CA GLU A 28 14.82 2.93 -0.68
C GLU A 28 13.96 4.02 -0.03
N ARG A 29 12.75 4.24 -0.56
CA ARG A 29 11.80 5.23 -0.04
C ARG A 29 11.21 4.80 1.30
N THR A 30 10.95 5.78 2.15
CA THR A 30 10.28 5.60 3.43
C THR A 30 8.77 5.44 3.26
N ARG A 31 8.11 4.86 4.28
CA ARG A 31 6.65 4.78 4.35
C ARG A 31 5.98 6.14 4.17
N ILE A 32 6.52 7.18 4.83
CA ILE A 32 5.98 8.54 4.79
C ILE A 32 6.13 9.14 3.40
N GLU A 33 7.27 8.95 2.71
CA GLU A 33 7.46 9.45 1.35
C GLU A 33 6.51 8.82 0.33
N MET A 34 6.13 7.55 0.53
CA MET A 34 5.25 6.84 -0.41
C MET A 34 3.76 6.99 -0.07
N PHE A 35 3.41 6.94 1.21
CA PHE A 35 2.02 6.82 1.67
C PHE A 35 1.59 7.92 2.65
N GLY A 36 2.50 8.79 3.09
CA GLY A 36 2.22 9.83 4.08
C GLY A 36 1.61 9.25 5.36
N ASP A 37 0.51 9.86 5.80
CA ASP A 37 -0.21 9.51 7.04
C ASP A 37 -1.35 8.50 6.82
N LEU A 38 -1.41 7.86 5.64
CA LEU A 38 -2.41 6.82 5.39
C LEU A 38 -2.25 5.70 6.41
N CYS A 39 -3.36 5.19 6.94
CA CYS A 39 -3.34 4.02 7.81
C CYS A 39 -3.05 2.75 6.99
N ASP A 40 -2.64 1.67 7.66
CA ASP A 40 -2.23 0.43 6.97
C ASP A 40 -3.37 -0.17 6.14
N SER A 41 -4.61 -0.08 6.63
CA SER A 41 -5.79 -0.51 5.88
C SER A 41 -6.04 0.30 4.61
N CYS A 42 -5.68 1.58 4.58
CA CYS A 42 -5.72 2.39 3.36
C CYS A 42 -4.60 1.97 2.39
N ILE A 43 -3.40 1.72 2.90
CA ILE A 43 -2.26 1.27 2.09
C ILE A 43 -2.56 -0.08 1.41
N GLN A 44 -3.27 -0.97 2.10
CA GLN A 44 -3.73 -2.25 1.53
C GLN A 44 -4.71 -2.09 0.34
N GLY A 45 -5.21 -0.88 0.09
CA GLY A 45 -5.99 -0.55 -1.11
C GLY A 45 -5.16 -0.10 -2.32
N TYR A 46 -3.83 -0.23 -2.25
CA TYR A 46 -2.89 0.12 -3.32
C TYR A 46 -2.26 -1.12 -3.94
N LYS A 47 -1.85 -0.98 -5.21
CA LYS A 47 -0.97 -1.92 -5.91
C LYS A 47 0.44 -1.37 -6.00
N TYR A 48 1.41 -2.27 -5.97
CA TYR A 48 2.80 -1.98 -6.30
C TYR A 48 3.32 -2.98 -7.32
N GLU A 49 3.30 -2.61 -8.60
CA GLU A 49 3.53 -3.54 -9.71
C GLU A 49 4.58 -3.05 -10.71
N PRO A 50 5.30 -3.96 -11.38
CA PRO A 50 6.26 -3.60 -12.41
C PRO A 50 5.57 -2.96 -13.62
N GLN A 51 6.17 -1.90 -14.12
CA GLN A 51 5.73 -1.19 -15.31
C GLN A 51 6.65 -1.51 -16.48
N TYR A 52 6.04 -1.57 -17.66
CA TYR A 52 6.72 -1.90 -18.90
C TYR A 52 6.44 -0.84 -19.95
N GLU A 53 7.40 -0.63 -20.84
CA GLU A 53 7.30 0.36 -21.91
C GLU A 53 6.19 -0.02 -22.89
N MET A 54 5.19 0.85 -23.04
CA MET A 54 4.09 0.64 -23.98
C MET A 54 4.52 0.92 -25.42
N LEU A 55 3.96 0.15 -26.34
CA LEU A 55 4.07 0.41 -27.77
C LEU A 55 2.98 1.41 -28.19
N PHE A 56 3.36 2.42 -28.97
CA PHE A 56 2.44 3.42 -29.49
C PHE A 56 2.31 3.30 -31.01
N ASN A 57 1.12 3.59 -31.51
CA ASN A 57 0.85 3.76 -32.93
C ASN A 57 1.42 5.11 -33.42
N MET A 58 1.50 5.29 -34.74
CA MET A 58 2.00 6.55 -35.34
C MET A 58 1.15 7.78 -34.97
N ASP A 59 -0.13 7.57 -34.60
CA ASP A 59 -1.05 8.62 -34.15
C ASP A 59 -0.93 8.93 -32.64
N GLY A 60 -0.04 8.25 -31.92
CA GLY A 60 0.18 8.41 -30.48
C GLY A 60 -0.78 7.61 -29.59
N THR A 61 -1.67 6.80 -30.16
CA THR A 61 -2.53 5.90 -29.37
C THR A 61 -1.77 4.67 -28.90
N ASN A 62 -2.22 4.04 -27.81
CA ASN A 62 -1.63 2.78 -27.34
C ASN A 62 -1.89 1.67 -28.37
N ALA A 63 -0.82 1.02 -28.83
CA ALA A 63 -0.93 -0.14 -29.68
C ALA A 63 -1.60 -1.29 -28.92
N ARG A 64 -2.51 -2.00 -29.59
CA ARG A 64 -3.26 -3.12 -29.01
C ARG A 64 -3.24 -4.30 -29.96
N ASN A 65 -3.32 -5.50 -29.38
CA ASN A 65 -3.50 -6.72 -30.15
C ASN A 65 -4.89 -6.70 -30.80
N GLU A 66 -4.96 -6.84 -32.11
CA GLU A 66 -6.23 -6.77 -32.86
C GLU A 66 -7.24 -7.85 -32.47
N LYS A 67 -6.77 -9.00 -31.97
CA LYS A 67 -7.61 -10.14 -31.60
C LYS A 67 -8.07 -10.09 -30.15
N THR A 68 -7.18 -9.75 -29.23
CA THR A 68 -7.47 -9.78 -27.77
C THR A 68 -7.83 -8.41 -27.21
N GLY A 69 -7.47 -7.32 -27.90
CA GLY A 69 -7.61 -5.95 -27.42
C GLY A 69 -6.60 -5.56 -26.33
N GLU A 70 -5.69 -6.46 -25.95
CA GLU A 70 -4.67 -6.22 -24.92
C GLU A 70 -3.63 -5.20 -25.38
N LEU A 71 -3.05 -4.47 -24.42
CA LEU A 71 -1.98 -3.51 -24.69
C LEU A 71 -0.71 -4.23 -25.16
N LEU A 72 -0.07 -3.67 -26.19
CA LEU A 72 1.22 -4.12 -26.66
C LEU A 72 2.35 -3.33 -25.97
N TYR A 73 3.45 -4.02 -25.72
CA TYR A 73 4.63 -3.49 -25.06
C TYR A 73 5.83 -3.58 -25.98
N LYS A 74 6.80 -2.67 -25.81
CA LYS A 74 8.09 -2.82 -26.48
C LYS A 74 8.82 -4.03 -25.90
N LEU A 75 9.38 -4.82 -26.81
CA LEU A 75 10.15 -6.00 -26.49
C LEU A 75 11.63 -5.74 -26.76
N ASP A 76 12.49 -6.35 -25.95
CA ASP A 76 13.92 -6.41 -26.19
C ASP A 76 14.28 -7.41 -27.31
N GLU A 77 15.56 -7.53 -27.62
CA GLU A 77 16.08 -8.47 -28.63
C GLU A 77 15.77 -9.94 -28.31
N SER A 78 15.49 -10.26 -27.04
CA SER A 78 15.13 -11.60 -26.56
C SER A 78 13.62 -11.84 -26.50
N GLY A 79 12.79 -10.84 -26.82
CA GLY A 79 11.33 -10.92 -26.76
C GLY A 79 10.72 -10.65 -25.39
N HIS A 80 11.48 -10.17 -24.41
CA HIS A 80 10.95 -9.79 -23.09
C HIS A 80 10.50 -8.32 -23.08
N LYS A 81 9.52 -8.00 -22.23
CA LYS A 81 9.03 -6.63 -22.09
C LYS A 81 10.13 -5.73 -21.50
N ASN A 82 10.31 -4.55 -22.09
CA ASN A 82 11.21 -3.52 -21.55
C ASN A 82 10.68 -3.00 -20.21
N PHE A 83 11.37 -3.33 -19.12
CA PHE A 83 11.03 -2.87 -17.77
C PHE A 83 11.42 -1.39 -17.60
N ILE A 84 10.50 -0.57 -17.07
CA ILE A 84 10.70 0.88 -16.89
C ILE A 84 10.63 1.35 -15.43
N GLY A 85 10.34 0.44 -14.50
CA GLY A 85 10.25 0.74 -13.07
C GLY A 85 8.99 0.15 -12.43
N TYR A 86 8.60 0.71 -11.29
CA TYR A 86 7.41 0.29 -10.56
C TYR A 86 6.42 1.45 -10.45
N ALA A 87 5.13 1.13 -10.43
CA ALA A 87 4.09 2.09 -10.12
C ALA A 87 3.37 1.71 -8.83
N CYS A 88 3.04 2.73 -8.06
CA CYS A 88 2.20 2.61 -6.87
C CYS A 88 0.91 3.39 -7.12
N TYR A 89 -0.24 2.72 -7.12
CA TYR A 89 -1.52 3.36 -7.40
C TYR A 89 -2.68 2.67 -6.67
N PRO A 90 -3.75 3.40 -6.31
CA PRO A 90 -4.91 2.81 -5.66
C PRO A 90 -5.71 1.96 -6.66
N PHE A 91 -6.15 0.78 -6.24
CA PHE A 91 -7.12 -0.03 -6.99
C PHE A 91 -8.52 0.00 -6.37
N ILE A 92 -8.61 0.51 -5.14
CA ILE A 92 -9.86 0.79 -4.44
C ILE A 92 -10.33 2.23 -4.76
N ASP A 93 -11.64 2.42 -4.84
CA ASP A 93 -12.25 3.74 -5.06
C ASP A 93 -11.84 4.75 -3.97
N TYR A 94 -11.56 5.99 -4.40
CA TYR A 94 -11.11 7.06 -3.53
C TYR A 94 -12.06 7.34 -2.36
N LYS A 95 -13.39 7.25 -2.56
CA LYS A 95 -14.37 7.48 -1.48
C LYS A 95 -14.27 6.41 -0.41
N MET A 96 -14.02 5.16 -0.82
CA MET A 96 -13.83 4.06 0.10
C MET A 96 -12.53 4.22 0.89
N LEU A 97 -11.42 4.58 0.24
CA LEU A 97 -10.16 4.89 0.92
C LEU A 97 -10.33 6.02 1.94
N THR A 98 -11.04 7.08 1.57
CA THR A 98 -11.35 8.21 2.46
C THR A 98 -12.18 7.76 3.67
N LEU A 99 -13.16 6.87 3.46
CA LEU A 99 -13.99 6.34 4.54
C LEU A 99 -13.16 5.50 5.52
N ILE A 100 -12.29 4.62 5.00
CA ILE A 100 -11.39 3.78 5.82
C ILE A 100 -10.47 4.67 6.67
N GLN A 101 -9.86 5.68 6.05
CA GLN A 101 -8.98 6.62 6.75
C GLN A 101 -9.73 7.35 7.88
N LYS A 102 -10.93 7.85 7.60
CA LYS A 102 -11.76 8.54 8.58
C LYS A 102 -12.15 7.64 9.75
N GLN A 103 -12.54 6.39 9.48
CA GLN A 103 -12.87 5.42 10.52
C GLN A 103 -11.67 5.10 11.40
N TYR A 104 -10.48 4.98 10.81
CA TYR A 104 -9.23 4.77 11.54
C TYR A 104 -8.91 5.95 12.47
N GLU A 105 -9.04 7.18 11.99
CA GLU A 105 -8.81 8.39 12.79
C GLU A 105 -9.81 8.53 13.95
N GLU A 106 -11.08 8.22 13.70
CA GLU A 106 -12.12 8.24 14.74
C GLU A 106 -11.86 7.17 15.82
N SER A 107 -11.50 5.95 15.41
CA SER A 107 -11.13 4.87 16.33
C SER A 107 -9.90 5.23 17.18
N SER A 108 -8.86 5.79 16.55
CA SER A 108 -7.64 6.24 17.23
C SER A 108 -7.94 7.30 18.30
N LYS A 109 -8.85 8.25 18.02
CA LYS A 109 -9.29 9.25 19.00
C LYS A 109 -10.02 8.62 20.18
N GLN A 110 -10.89 7.64 19.93
CA GLN A 110 -11.61 6.94 20.99
C GLN A 110 -10.66 6.16 21.91
N LEU A 111 -9.65 5.48 21.35
CA LEU A 111 -8.62 4.77 22.10
C LEU A 111 -7.80 5.70 22.99
N LEU A 112 -7.41 6.87 22.49
CA LEU A 112 -6.70 7.88 23.28
C LEU A 112 -7.52 8.36 24.49
N VAL A 113 -8.81 8.62 24.29
CA VAL A 113 -9.71 9.03 25.38
C VAL A 113 -9.86 7.92 26.41
N LEU A 114 -9.99 6.67 25.98
CA LEU A 114 -10.10 5.53 26.89
C LEU A 114 -8.82 5.32 27.70
N SER A 115 -7.66 5.36 27.03
CA SER A 115 -6.34 5.25 27.67
C SER A 115 -6.13 6.33 28.73
N ALA A 116 -6.47 7.60 28.42
CA ALA A 116 -6.40 8.70 29.38
C ALA A 116 -7.32 8.49 30.60
N ARG A 117 -8.54 7.97 30.39
CA ARG A 117 -9.46 7.63 31.49
C ARG A 117 -8.94 6.50 32.35
N MET A 118 -8.38 5.45 31.74
CA MET A 118 -7.77 4.33 32.47
C MET A 118 -6.58 4.78 33.31
N ALA A 119 -5.71 5.64 32.76
CA ALA A 119 -4.59 6.22 33.49
C ALA A 119 -5.07 7.04 34.69
N TYR A 120 -6.08 7.91 34.50
CA TYR A 120 -6.67 8.68 35.60
C TYR A 120 -7.27 7.79 36.69
N LEU A 121 -8.02 6.76 36.33
CA LEU A 121 -8.60 5.82 37.30
C LEU A 121 -7.52 5.03 38.05
N SER A 122 -6.44 4.63 37.38
CA SER A 122 -5.33 3.91 38.01
C SER A 122 -4.58 4.79 39.01
N MET A 123 -4.34 6.06 38.66
CA MET A 123 -3.79 7.06 39.59
C MET A 123 -4.68 7.27 40.81
N MET A 124 -6.01 7.37 40.61
CA MET A 124 -6.98 7.52 41.70
C MET A 124 -7.09 6.26 42.59
N ALA A 125 -6.85 5.08 42.02
CA ALA A 125 -6.88 3.81 42.73
C ALA A 125 -5.55 3.45 43.44
N GLY A 126 -4.50 4.25 43.26
CA GLY A 126 -3.16 3.97 43.82
C GLY A 126 -2.47 2.77 43.17
N ILE A 127 -2.88 2.39 41.95
CA ILE A 127 -2.27 1.31 41.18
C ILE A 127 -1.23 1.95 40.24
N GLU A 128 0.06 1.70 40.50
CA GLU A 128 1.12 2.04 39.55
C GLU A 128 0.96 1.13 38.32
N MET A 129 0.57 1.70 37.18
CA MET A 129 0.69 0.98 35.92
C MET A 129 2.14 1.04 35.50
N GLU A 130 2.84 -0.09 35.55
CA GLU A 130 4.14 -0.23 34.90
C GLU A 130 3.95 0.04 33.40
N ALA A 131 4.59 1.10 32.92
CA ALA A 131 4.68 1.39 31.50
C ALA A 131 5.52 0.28 30.86
N GLY A 132 4.86 -0.67 30.20
CA GLY A 132 5.53 -1.68 29.38
C GLY A 132 6.31 -0.98 28.27
N HIS A 133 7.61 -0.85 28.47
CA HIS A 133 8.57 -0.69 27.39
C HIS A 133 8.85 -2.07 26.82
N GLU A 134 8.38 -2.34 25.61
CA GLU A 134 9.07 -3.10 24.57
C GLU A 134 8.35 -2.92 23.22
#